data_AF-A0A3D5Q4R5-F1
#
_entry.id   AF-A0A3D5Q4R5-F1
#
_cell.length_a   1.000
_cell.length_b   1.000
_cell.length_c   1.000
_cell.angle_alpha   90.00
_cell.angle_beta   90.00
_cell.angle_gamma   90.00
#
_symmetry.space_group_name_H-M   'P 1'
#
loop_
_entity.id
_entity.type
_entity.pdbx_description
1 polymer ?
#
loop_
_entity_poly.entity_id
_entity_poly.type
_entity_poly.pdbx_seq_one_letter_code
_entity_poly.pdbx_strand_id
1 'polypeptide(L)'
;MLVIAEHDNSSLKQSTLNVVAAAKAIGGDIDVLVAGENCGAVGEAAAKAEGVNKVLVADNAAYGHFLAENLGELIAEVGKN
;
A
#
# COMPACT_ATOMS: atom_id res chain seq x y z
N MET A 1 -0.12 1.54 11.88
CA MET A 1 0.93 2.22 11.09
C MET A 1 0.62 2.00 9.62
N LEU A 2 0.68 3.05 8.81
CA LEU A 2 0.35 2.97 7.38
C LEU A 2 1.62 2.87 6.53
N VAL A 3 1.70 1.85 5.68
CA VAL A 3 2.74 1.65 4.66
C VAL A 3 2.11 1.83 3.28
N ILE A 4 2.74 2.66 2.43
CA ILE A 4 2.29 2.85 1.05
C ILE A 4 3.02 1.85 0.16
N ALA A 5 2.28 1.04 -0.59
CA ALA A 5 2.83 0.04 -1.48
C ALA A 5 3.33 0.68 -2.78
N GLU A 6 4.58 0.42 -3.11
CA GLU A 6 5.14 0.69 -4.43
C GLU A 6 4.88 -0.50 -5.36
N HIS A 7 4.31 -0.25 -6.54
CA HIS A 7 3.97 -1.26 -7.53
C HIS A 7 3.85 -0.70 -8.95
N ASP A 8 3.76 -1.59 -9.93
CA ASP A 8 3.45 -1.27 -11.33
C ASP A 8 2.04 -1.75 -11.75
N ASN A 9 1.14 -1.85 -10.77
CA ASN A 9 -0.24 -2.38 -10.87
C ASN A 9 -0.32 -3.90 -11.06
N SER A 10 0.78 -4.54 -11.44
CA SER A 10 0.85 -6.00 -11.59
C SER A 10 1.66 -6.66 -10.49
N SER A 11 2.74 -6.02 -10.04
CA SER A 11 3.72 -6.57 -9.11
C SER A 11 4.04 -5.61 -7.96
N LEU A 12 4.06 -6.17 -6.75
CA LEU A 12 4.54 -5.47 -5.55
C LEU A 12 6.06 -5.34 -5.61
N LYS A 13 6.60 -4.13 -5.41
CA LYS A 13 8.05 -3.91 -5.41
C LYS A 13 8.68 -4.34 -4.09
N GLN A 14 9.94 -4.77 -4.17
CA GLN A 14 10.74 -5.20 -3.02
C GLN A 14 10.93 -4.07 -1.98
N SER A 15 10.92 -2.81 -2.42
CA SER A 15 10.95 -1.63 -1.54
C SER A 15 9.85 -1.69 -0.49
N THR A 16 8.63 -2.06 -0.88
CA THR A 16 7.49 -2.21 0.05
C THR A 16 7.77 -3.27 1.12
N LEU A 17 8.33 -4.43 0.74
CA LEU A 17 8.66 -5.50 1.69
C LEU A 17 9.73 -5.07 2.70
N ASN A 18 10.72 -4.29 2.26
CA ASN A 18 11.74 -3.75 3.15
C ASN A 18 11.13 -2.77 4.16
N VAL A 19 10.16 -1.94 3.73
CA VAL A 19 9.44 -1.03 4.62
C VAL A 19 8.57 -1.80 5.62
N VAL A 20 7.85 -2.85 5.18
CA VAL A 20 7.08 -3.72 6.09
C VAL A 20 7.99 -4.40 7.12
N ALA A 21 9.17 -4.88 6.71
CA ALA A 21 10.12 -5.48 7.65
C ALA A 21 10.64 -4.46 8.69
N ALA A 22 10.92 -3.23 8.27
CA ALA A 22 11.33 -2.15 9.18
C ALA A 22 10.18 -1.76 10.13
N ALA A 23 8.97 -1.64 9.60
CA ALA A 23 7.75 -1.40 10.35
C ALA A 23 7.52 -2.50 11.41
N LYS A 24 7.73 -3.76 11.05
CA LYS A 24 7.63 -4.88 11.98
C LYS A 24 8.64 -4.79 13.12
N ALA A 25 9.87 -4.34 12.84
CA ALA A 25 10.90 -4.16 13.86
C ALA A 25 10.58 -3.00 14.83
N ILE A 26 9.86 -1.97 14.38
CA ILE A 26 9.35 -0.90 15.24
C ILE A 26 8.23 -1.43 16.14
N GLY A 27 7.42 -2.35 15.62
CA GLY A 27 6.27 -2.95 16.30
C GLY A 27 4.97 -2.19 16.05
N GLY A 28 3.86 -2.85 16.38
CA GLY A 28 2.49 -2.37 16.12
C GLY A 28 1.87 -2.92 14.84
N ASP A 29 0.61 -2.58 14.61
CA ASP A 29 -0.15 -3.09 13.46
C ASP A 29 0.29 -2.40 12.17
N ILE A 30 0.57 -3.21 11.14
CA ILE A 30 1.02 -2.74 9.83
C ILE A 30 -0.15 -2.83 8.85
N ASP A 31 -0.65 -1.68 8.42
CA ASP A 31 -1.64 -1.59 7.37
C ASP A 31 -0.97 -1.14 6.07
N VAL A 32 -1.27 -1.80 4.96
CA VAL A 32 -0.69 -1.50 3.64
C VAL A 32 -1.74 -0.89 2.73
N LEU A 33 -1.46 0.29 2.16
CA LEU A 33 -2.27 0.90 1.12
C LEU A 33 -1.69 0.59 -0.27
N VAL A 34 -2.51 -0.01 -1.12
CA VAL A 34 -2.23 -0.26 -2.54
C VAL A 34 -3.16 0.65 -3.34
N ALA A 35 -2.60 1.58 -4.11
CA ALA A 35 -3.37 2.57 -4.87
C ALA A 35 -2.92 2.56 -6.33
N GLY A 36 -3.85 2.25 -7.24
CA GLY A 36 -3.55 2.17 -8.66
C GLY A 36 -4.76 1.77 -9.48
N GLU A 37 -4.52 1.30 -10.69
CA GLU A 37 -5.57 0.84 -11.61
C GLU A 37 -5.36 -0.64 -11.91
N ASN A 38 -6.40 -1.46 -11.74
CA ASN A 38 -6.37 -2.92 -11.85
C ASN A 38 -5.31 -3.56 -10.93
N CYS A 39 -5.12 -3.00 -9.72
CA CYS A 39 -4.05 -3.38 -8.80
C CYS A 39 -4.43 -4.46 -7.78
N GLY A 40 -5.58 -5.14 -7.96
CA GLY A 40 -6.06 -6.18 -7.02
C GLY A 40 -5.03 -7.27 -6.73
N ALA A 41 -4.29 -7.73 -7.74
CA ALA A 41 -3.23 -8.74 -7.57
C ALA A 41 -2.09 -8.27 -6.66
N VAL A 42 -1.79 -6.96 -6.67
CA VAL A 42 -0.81 -6.34 -5.77
C VAL A 42 -1.33 -6.35 -4.34
N GLY A 43 -2.61 -6.06 -4.14
CA GLY A 43 -3.25 -6.15 -2.83
C GLY A 43 -3.18 -7.55 -2.22
N GLU A 44 -3.43 -8.58 -3.03
CA GLU A 44 -3.27 -9.97 -2.60
C GLU A 44 -1.82 -10.34 -2.25
N ALA A 45 -0.85 -9.84 -3.03
CA ALA A 45 0.57 -10.03 -2.74
C ALA A 45 0.98 -9.35 -1.43
N ALA A 46 0.51 -8.12 -1.20
CA ALA A 46 0.76 -7.38 0.03
C ALA A 46 0.15 -8.08 1.26
N ALA A 47 -1.04 -8.67 1.12
CA ALA A 47 -1.72 -9.38 2.22
C ALA A 47 -0.97 -10.64 2.67
N LYS A 48 -0.11 -11.20 1.81
CA LYS A 48 0.74 -12.36 2.13
C LYS A 48 2.07 -11.95 2.78
N ALA A 49 2.39 -10.66 2.85
CA ALA A 49 3.60 -10.20 3.49
C ALA A 49 3.52 -10.39 5.01
N GLU A 50 4.58 -10.94 5.59
CA GLU A 50 4.61 -11.27 7.01
C GLU A 50 4.54 -10.01 7.88
N GLY A 51 3.61 -9.99 8.83
CA GLY A 51 3.39 -8.87 9.74
C GLY A 51 2.38 -7.83 9.23
N VAL A 52 1.87 -7.97 8.01
CA VAL A 52 0.74 -7.15 7.53
C VAL A 52 -0.55 -7.57 8.24
N ASN A 53 -1.20 -6.61 8.86
CA ASN A 53 -2.48 -6.75 9.57
C ASN A 53 -3.66 -6.52 8.62
N LYS A 54 -3.59 -5.47 7.80
CA LYS A 54 -4.67 -5.09 6.88
C LYS A 54 -4.10 -4.61 5.56
N VAL A 55 -4.81 -4.89 4.47
CA VAL A 55 -4.54 -4.30 3.15
C VAL A 55 -5.74 -3.48 2.71
N LEU A 56 -5.48 -2.23 2.36
CA LEU A 56 -6.42 -1.30 1.77
C LEU A 56 -6.10 -1.21 0.28
N VAL A 57 -7.09 -1.48 -0.56
CA VAL A 57 -6.93 -1.42 -2.03
C VAL A 57 -7.80 -0.29 -2.56
N ALA A 58 -7.16 0.71 -3.14
CA ALA A 58 -7.80 1.80 -3.88
C ALA A 58 -7.57 1.55 -5.37
N ASP A 59 -8.45 0.73 -5.96
CA ASP A 59 -8.41 0.38 -7.39
C ASP A 59 -9.29 1.37 -8.18
N ASN A 60 -8.64 2.36 -8.80
CA ASN A 60 -9.29 3.39 -9.60
C ASN A 60 -8.32 3.98 -10.62
N ALA A 61 -8.78 4.25 -11.84
CA ALA A 61 -8.02 4.93 -12.89
C ALA A 61 -7.40 6.27 -12.42
N ALA A 62 -8.02 6.96 -11.46
CA ALA A 62 -7.46 8.19 -10.85
C ALA A 62 -6.08 7.99 -10.20
N TYR A 63 -5.75 6.77 -9.79
CA TYR A 63 -4.47 6.42 -9.15
C TYR A 63 -3.48 5.74 -10.11
N GLY A 64 -3.90 5.35 -11.32
CA GLY A 64 -3.08 4.59 -12.27
C GLY A 64 -1.77 5.29 -12.68
N HIS A 65 -1.71 6.62 -12.58
CA HIS A 65 -0.53 7.43 -12.89
C HIS A 65 0.23 7.96 -11.67
N PHE A 66 -0.16 7.59 -10.44
CA PHE A 66 0.48 8.05 -9.21
C PHE A 66 0.64 9.58 -9.13
N LEU A 67 -0.36 10.33 -9.60
CA LEU A 67 -0.37 11.79 -9.48
C LEU A 67 -0.38 12.18 -8.00
N ALA A 68 0.49 13.12 -7.63
CA ALA A 68 0.74 13.48 -6.24
C ALA A 68 -0.50 14.05 -5.56
N GLU A 69 -1.33 14.81 -6.29
CA GLU A 69 -2.57 15.39 -5.81
C GLU A 69 -3.56 14.28 -5.38
N ASN A 70 -3.87 13.36 -6.29
CA ASN A 70 -4.84 12.29 -6.04
C ASN A 70 -4.36 11.33 -4.94
N LEU A 71 -3.08 10.95 -4.98
CA LEU A 71 -2.51 10.03 -4.00
C LEU A 71 -2.37 10.69 -2.63
N GLY A 72 -1.98 11.96 -2.58
CA GLY A 72 -1.84 12.72 -1.34
C GLY A 72 -3.17 12.87 -0.60
N GLU A 73 -4.25 13.19 -1.31
CA GLU A 73 -5.60 13.24 -0.73
C GLU A 73 -6.04 11.88 -0.17
N LEU A 74 -5.84 10.81 -0.94
CA LEU A 74 -6.15 9.45 -0.50
C LEU A 74 -5.37 9.06 0.76
N ILE A 75 -4.06 9.31 0.79
CA ILE A 75 -3.22 9.00 1.96
C ILE A 75 -3.66 9.81 3.18
N ALA A 76 -3.98 11.10 3.00
CA ALA A 76 -4.46 11.96 4.07
C ALA A 76 -5.83 11.54 4.60
N GLU A 77 -6.69 10.98 3.76
CA GLU A 77 -7.99 10.43 4.18
C GLU A 77 -7.80 9.13 4.97
N VAL A 78 -7.02 8.19 4.43
CA VAL A 78 -6.81 6.87 5.02
C VAL A 78 -6.03 6.95 6.33
N GLY A 79 -4.97 7.74 6.37
CA GLY A 79 -4.06 7.86 7.52
C GLY A 79 -4.62 8.62 8.72
N LYS A 80 -5.88 9.09 8.66
CA LYS A 80 -6.60 9.67 9.81
C LYS A 80 -7.17 8.63 10.76
N ASN A 81 -7.32 7.38 10.30
CA ASN A 81 -7.87 6.26 11.07
C ASN A 81 -6.76 5.41 11.67
#